data_AF-A0A7Y4U091-F1
#
_entry.id   AF-A0A7Y4U091-F1
#
_cell.length_a   1.000
_cell.length_b   1.000
_cell.length_c   1.000
_cell.angle_alpha   90.00
_cell.angle_beta   90.00
_cell.angle_gamma   90.00
#
_symmetry.space_group_name_H-M   'P 1'
#
loop_
_entity.id
_entity.type
_entity.pdbx_description
1 polymer ?
#
loop_
_entity_poly.entity_id
_entity_poly.type
_entity_poly.pdbx_seq_one_letter_code
_entity_poly.pdbx_strand_id
1 'polypeptide(L)' 'MSSNVKLRVYTIVERVGGSPFWLRLGNAAPHKDGKGFSVNLQALPVSGLIVVRQYDEESDVAPMETDKHERVPELVEAA' A
#
# COMPACT_ATOMS: atom_id res chain seq x y z
N MET A 1 -12.40 3.84 -27.38
CA MET A 1 -11.56 4.36 -26.28
C MET A 1 -11.38 3.23 -25.29
N SER A 2 -10.35 2.40 -25.46
CA SER A 2 -10.03 1.34 -24.50
C SER A 2 -8.80 1.80 -23.74
N SER A 3 -9.01 2.56 -22.66
CA SER A 3 -7.94 2.84 -21.71
C SER A 3 -7.64 1.54 -20.98
N ASN A 4 -6.38 1.08 -21.04
CA ASN A 4 -5.89 -0.01 -20.20
C ASN A 4 -5.80 0.50 -18.75
N VAL A 5 -6.94 0.59 -18.08
CA VAL A 5 -7.00 1.01 -16.68
C VAL A 5 -6.43 -0.12 -15.84
N LYS A 6 -5.18 0.06 -15.38
CA LYS A 6 -4.55 -0.83 -14.40
C LYS A 6 -5.08 -0.44 -13.02
N LEU A 7 -5.64 -1.41 -12.28
CA LEU A 7 -6.08 -1.18 -10.91
C LEU A 7 -5.15 -1.88 -9.93
N ARG A 8 -4.78 -1.18 -8.86
CA ARG A 8 -4.01 -1.72 -7.76
C ARG A 8 -4.82 -1.72 -6.47
N VAL A 9 -4.47 -2.67 -5.61
CA VAL A 9 -5.13 -2.87 -4.33
C VAL A 9 -4.15 -2.65 -3.21
N TYR A 10 -4.56 -1.83 -2.25
CA TYR A 10 -3.77 -1.40 -1.12
C TYR A 10 -4.51 -1.64 0.19
N THR A 11 -3.75 -1.68 1.28
CA THR A 11 -4.27 -1.40 2.62
C THR A 11 -3.49 -0.25 3.24
N ILE A 12 -4.11 0.44 4.19
CA ILE A 12 -3.51 1.56 4.91
C ILE A 12 -3.10 1.06 6.28
N VAL A 13 -1.81 1.11 6.56
CA VAL A 13 -1.22 0.72 7.83
C VAL A 13 -0.95 1.99 8.63
N GLU A 14 -1.77 2.24 9.64
CA GLU A 14 -1.60 3.35 10.57
C GLU A 14 -0.34 3.14 11.42
N ARG A 15 0.37 4.23 11.73
CA ARG A 15 1.58 4.20 12.57
C ARG A 15 1.45 5.22 13.68
N VAL A 16 1.77 4.79 14.90
CA VAL A 16 1.76 5.70 16.06
C VAL A 16 2.89 6.72 15.88
N GLY A 17 2.54 8.00 15.84
CA GLY A 17 3.50 9.10 15.72
C GLY A 17 4.08 9.31 14.31
N GLY A 18 3.53 8.68 13.28
CA GLY A 18 4.02 8.80 11.90
C GLY A 18 2.90 8.81 10.86
N SER A 19 3.27 9.06 9.61
CA SER A 19 2.32 9.03 8.49
C SER A 19 1.85 7.61 8.18
N PRO A 20 0.59 7.45 7.74
CA PRO A 20 0.05 6.14 7.35
C PRO A 20 0.78 5.59 6.14
N PHE A 21 1.07 4.29 6.17
CA PHE A 21 1.79 3.60 5.11
C PHE A 21 0.82 2.86 4.18
N TRP A 22 0.91 3.13 2.89
CA TRP A 22 0.12 2.45 1.87
C TRP A 22 0.83 1.17 1.43
N LEU A 23 0.38 0.05 1.97
CA LEU A 23 0.91 -1.26 1.60
C LEU A 23 0.17 -1.79 0.39
N ARG A 24 0.90 -2.06 -0.70
CA ARG A 24 0.36 -2.77 -1.86
C ARG A 24 0.08 -4.23 -1.49
N LEU A 25 -1.16 -4.67 -1.72
CA LEU A 25 -1.58 -6.05 -1.51
C LEU A 25 -1.72 -6.83 -2.82
N GLY A 26 -2.02 -6.15 -3.93
CA GLY A 26 -2.26 -6.85 -5.20
C GLY A 26 -2.81 -5.98 -6.33
N ASN A 27 -3.61 -6.60 -7.19
CA ASN A 27 -4.24 -5.97 -8.35
C ASN A 27 -5.74 -6.27 -8.41
N ALA A 28 -6.46 -5.44 -9.15
CA ALA A 28 -7.86 -5.67 -9.46
C ALA A 28 -8.10 -5.60 -10.97
N ALA A 29 -9.09 -6.35 -11.44
CA ALA A 29 -9.52 -6.34 -12.84
C ALA A 29 -11.05 -6.37 -12.90
N PRO A 30 -11.68 -5.81 -13.95
CA PRO A 30 -13.12 -5.95 -14.16
C PRO A 30 -13.54 -7.42 -14.07
N HIS A 31 -14.58 -7.71 -13.30
CA HIS A 31 -15.09 -9.07 -13.17
C HIS A 31 -15.78 -9.51 -14.48
N LYS A 32 -15.81 -10.82 -14.73
CA LYS A 32 -16.27 -11.40 -16.01
C LYS A 32 -17.73 -11.08 -16.33
N ASP A 33 -18.56 -10.87 -15.32
CA ASP A 33 -19.97 -10.48 -15.49
C ASP A 33 -20.17 -8.99 -15.78
N GLY A 34 -19.10 -8.19 -15.80
CA GLY A 34 -19.13 -6.74 -15.98
C GLY A 34 -19.65 -5.96 -14.78
N LYS A 35 -19.91 -6.62 -13.64
CA LYS A 35 -20.50 -6.04 -12.43
C LYS A 35 -19.50 -6.06 -11.29
N GLY A 36 -18.55 -5.14 -11.33
CA GLY A 36 -17.54 -4.94 -10.29
C GLY A 36 -16.18 -5.49 -10.67
N PHE A 37 -15.40 -5.90 -9.67
CA PHE A 37 -13.98 -6.23 -9.83
C PHE A 37 -13.64 -7.56 -9.17
N SER A 38 -12.78 -8.33 -9.85
CA SER A 38 -12.02 -9.42 -9.25
C SER A 38 -10.74 -8.87 -8.66
N VAL A 39 -10.39 -9.29 -7.46
CA VAL A 39 -9.16 -8.85 -6.77
C VAL A 39 -8.25 -10.05 -6.55
N ASN A 40 -6.98 -9.91 -6.95
CA ASN A 40 -5.94 -10.90 -6.68
C ASN A 40 -4.96 -10.32 -5.65
N LEU A 41 -4.86 -10.98 -4.50
CA LEU A 41 -4.05 -10.54 -3.35
C LEU A 41 -2.87 -11.47 -3.14
N GLN A 42 -1.69 -10.90 -2.91
CA GLN A 42 -0.49 -11.61 -2.47
C GLN A 42 -0.45 -11.80 -0.94
N ALA A 43 -1.20 -10.99 -0.20
CA ALA A 43 -1.34 -11.06 1.25
C ALA A 43 -2.75 -10.66 1.68
N LEU A 44 -3.24 -11.26 2.76
CA LEU A 44 -4.53 -10.93 3.36
C LEU A 44 -4.34 -9.98 4.56
N PRO A 45 -4.98 -8.80 4.56
CA PRO A 45 -4.97 -7.94 5.73
C PRO A 45 -5.81 -8.58 6.84
N VAL A 46 -5.28 -8.59 8.07
CA VAL A 46 -5.98 -9.12 9.26
C VAL A 46 -7.00 -8.11 9.79
N SER A 47 -6.81 -6.82 9.50
CA SER A 47 -7.69 -5.73 9.87
C SER A 47 -7.47 -4.53 8.92
N GLY A 48 -8.34 -3.51 9.03
CA GLY A 48 -8.20 -2.26 8.29
C GLY A 48 -9.06 -2.17 7.02
N LEU A 49 -8.68 -1.25 6.13
CA LEU A 49 -9.41 -0.94 4.90
C LEU A 49 -8.65 -1.47 3.67
N ILE A 50 -9.39 -2.03 2.72
CA ILE A 50 -8.89 -2.35 1.38
C ILE A 50 -9.31 -1.25 0.43
N VAL A 51 -8.34 -0.68 -0.29
CA VAL A 51 -8.54 0.42 -1.23
C VAL A 51 -8.13 -0.03 -2.62
N VAL A 52 -9.04 0.10 -3.60
CA VAL A 52 -8.78 -0.17 -5.02
C VAL A 52 -8.68 1.15 -5.77
N ARG A 53 -7.55 1.41 -6.44
CA ARG A 53 -7.30 2.67 -7.15
C ARG A 53 -6.75 2.42 -8.55
N GLN A 54 -7.00 3.37 -9.45
CA GLN A 54 -6.29 3.44 -10.72
C GLN A 54 -4.80 3.66 -10.45
N TYR A 55 -3.98 2.97 -11.23
CA TYR A 55 -2.55 2.97 -11.09
C TYR A 55 -1.91 3.47 -12.38
N ASP A 56 -1.02 4.45 -12.22
CA ASP A 56 -0.15 4.96 -13.26
C ASP A 56 1.31 4.53 -12.97
N GLU A 57 2.01 4.02 -13.98
CA GLU A 57 3.35 3.45 -13.81
C GLU A 57 4.40 4.48 -13.37
N GLU A 58 4.19 5.77 -13.64
CA GLU A 58 5.11 6.84 -13.26
C GLU A 58 5.02 7.19 -11.76
N SER A 59 3.91 6.85 -11.10
CA SER A 59 3.64 7.24 -9.70
C SER A 59 4.24 6.31 -8.63
N ASP A 60 4.75 5.14 -9.01
CA ASP A 60 5.25 4.10 -8.09
C ASP A 60 6.76 4.17 -7.82
N VAL A 61 7.46 5.04 -8.55
CA VAL A 61 8.88 5.36 -8.32
C VAL A 61 9.07 6.58 -7.42
N ALA A 62 8.01 7.04 -6.75
CA ALA A 62 8.18 8.00 -5.67
C ALA A 62 9.20 7.41 -4.69
N PRO A 63 10.38 8.05 -4.49
CA PRO A 63 11.31 7.61 -3.47
C PRO A 63 10.50 7.60 -2.19
N MET A 64 10.36 6.44 -1.57
CA MET A 64 9.95 6.39 -0.17
C MET A 64 11.04 7.16 0.55
N GLU A 65 10.86 8.47 0.76
CA GLU A 65 11.75 9.26 1.58
C GLU A 65 11.77 8.54 2.91
N THR A 66 12.89 7.85 3.15
CA THR A 66 13.19 7.27 4.44
C THR A 66 13.31 8.46 5.36
N ASP A 67 12.21 8.80 6.02
CA ASP A 67 12.23 9.66 7.19
C ASP A 67 13.37 9.14 8.05
N LYS A 68 14.44 9.95 8.16
CA LYS A 68 15.64 9.61 8.92
C LYS A 68 15.24 9.59 10.38
N HIS A 69 14.58 8.54 10.82
CA HIS A 69 14.47 8.20 12.22
C HIS A 69 15.86 7.78 12.68
N GLU A 70 16.65 8.79 12.99
CA GLU A 70 17.91 8.67 13.72
C GLU A 70 17.58 7.93 15.01
N ARG A 71 17.89 6.62 15.05
CA ARG A 71 17.92 5.88 16.30
C ARG A 71 18.96 6.57 17.17
N VAL A 72 18.52 7.43 18.08
CA VAL A 72 19.31 7.76 19.26
C VAL A 72 19.57 6.43 19.97
N PRO A 73 20.83 5.97 20.08
CA PRO A 73 21.13 4.83 20.92
C PRO A 73 20.92 5.29 22.35
N GLU A 74 19.82 4.88 22.96
CA GLU A 74 19.66 4.97 24.41
C GLU A 74 20.75 4.06 25.00
N LEU A 75 21.80 4.73 25.48
CA LEU A 75 23.00 4.11 26.01
C LEU A 75 22.58 3.17 27.15
N VAL A 76 22.87 1.90 26.96
CA VAL A 76 22.88 0.87 27.99
C VAL A 76 23.78 1.35 29.13
N GLU A 77 23.21 1.81 30.23
CA GLU A 77 23.90 2.00 31.51
C GLU A 77 23.06 1.33 32.60
N ALA A 78 23.29 0.03 32.76
CA ALA A 78 22.98 -0.71 33.99
C ALA A 78 23.78 -2.03 33.98
N ALA A 79 25.07 -1.96 34.33
CA ALA A 79 25.86 -3.08 34.84
C ALA A 79 27.11 -2.56 35.55
#